data_AF-A0A9E7B8U2-F1
#
_entry.id   AF-A0A9E7B8U2-F1
#
_cell.length_a   1.000
_cell.length_b   1.000
_cell.length_c   1.000
_cell.angle_alpha   90.00
_cell.angle_beta   90.00
_cell.angle_gamma   90.00
#
_symmetry.space_group_name_H-M   'P 1'
#
loop_
_entity.id
_entity.type
_entity.pdbx_description
1 polymer ?
#
loop_
_entity_poly.entity_id
_entity_poly.type
_entity_poly.pdbx_seq_one_letter_code
_entity_poly.pdbx_strand_id
1 'polypeptide(L)'
;MSFIRKAILALALGTTAIAAPDRGIAQTIALKEDRFNEVLRPAAQISGALVAGIQKQALSPGGISLRAHVPEKWAGGDLCIRVLSIDGLYEASNTYSVPSGWSGGIADVEFPSKYLDRLLALPSDGVGVKIVQGPCTQQTGQTTVAFWNGAAGDPLTILVNSFRADAVFVYVGAEGPPVKCDEIRLESRTSFDTRCVIAPPAGAPFVDLEFFRYQNRKPAPPTSLRLWLDNG
;
A
#
# COMPACT_ATOMS: atom_id res chain seq x y z
N MET A 1 84.09 -34.77 1.86
CA MET A 1 83.52 -33.43 1.59
C MET A 1 82.07 -33.63 1.16
N SER A 2 81.13 -33.27 2.02
CA SER A 2 79.68 -33.56 1.89
C SER A 2 78.95 -32.37 1.27
N PHE A 3 78.17 -32.60 0.21
CA PHE A 3 77.33 -31.59 -0.44
C PHE A 3 75.88 -31.68 0.07
N ILE A 4 75.38 -30.58 0.61
CA ILE A 4 74.00 -30.40 1.11
C ILE A 4 73.11 -29.96 -0.06
N ARG A 5 72.09 -30.75 -0.42
CA ARG A 5 70.97 -30.31 -1.27
C ARG A 5 69.87 -29.70 -0.39
N LYS A 6 69.56 -28.41 -0.60
CA LYS A 6 68.41 -27.73 -0.01
C LYS A 6 67.19 -27.88 -0.93
N ALA A 7 66.07 -28.35 -0.36
CA ALA A 7 64.76 -28.34 -1.00
C ALA A 7 64.08 -26.98 -0.75
N ILE A 8 63.47 -26.41 -1.78
CA ILE A 8 62.66 -25.18 -1.72
C ILE A 8 61.19 -25.61 -1.80
N LEU A 9 60.41 -25.26 -0.78
CA LEU A 9 58.96 -25.46 -0.70
C LEU A 9 58.29 -24.13 -1.05
N ALA A 10 57.50 -24.09 -2.12
CA ALA A 10 56.72 -22.92 -2.53
C ALA A 10 55.32 -22.98 -1.91
N LEU A 11 54.97 -22.01 -1.06
CA LEU A 11 53.62 -21.83 -0.52
C LEU A 11 52.82 -20.93 -1.47
N ALA A 12 51.76 -21.47 -2.07
CA ALA A 12 50.78 -20.70 -2.84
C ALA A 12 49.68 -20.18 -1.90
N LEU A 13 49.64 -18.87 -1.66
CA LEU A 13 48.57 -18.19 -0.94
C LEU A 13 47.40 -17.94 -1.91
N GLY A 14 46.34 -18.74 -1.80
CA GLY A 14 45.08 -18.52 -2.50
C GLY A 14 44.25 -17.45 -1.80
N THR A 15 44.06 -16.29 -2.45
CA THR A 15 43.11 -15.27 -2.04
C THR A 15 41.69 -15.66 -2.48
N THR A 16 40.87 -16.12 -1.55
CA THR A 16 39.42 -16.23 -1.75
C THR A 16 38.79 -14.86 -1.58
N ALA A 17 38.37 -14.23 -2.68
CA ALA A 17 37.54 -13.03 -2.64
C ALA A 17 36.11 -13.42 -2.22
N ILE A 18 35.70 -12.99 -1.03
CA ILE A 18 34.31 -13.09 -0.58
C ILE A 18 33.55 -11.96 -1.27
N ALA A 19 32.72 -12.29 -2.26
CA ALA A 19 31.79 -11.34 -2.86
C ALA A 19 30.76 -10.94 -1.79
N ALA A 20 30.68 -9.64 -1.49
CA ALA A 20 29.62 -9.11 -0.65
C ALA A 20 28.28 -9.26 -1.38
N PRO A 21 27.18 -9.59 -0.67
CA PRO A 21 25.86 -9.64 -1.28
C PRO A 21 25.51 -8.25 -1.82
N ASP A 22 25.13 -8.20 -3.09
CA ASP A 22 24.67 -7.00 -3.78
C ASP A 22 23.43 -6.49 -3.04
N ARG A 23 23.57 -5.38 -2.31
CA ARG A 23 22.44 -4.74 -1.65
C ARG A 23 21.61 -4.12 -2.77
N GLY A 24 20.55 -4.82 -3.17
CA GLY A 24 19.61 -4.38 -4.21
C GLY A 24 19.29 -2.90 -4.05
N ILE A 25 19.48 -2.14 -5.14
CA ILE A 25 19.11 -0.74 -5.22
C ILE A 25 17.64 -0.64 -4.79
N ALA A 26 17.36 0.16 -3.76
CA ALA A 26 15.99 0.45 -3.38
C ALA A 26 15.28 1.05 -4.60
N GLN A 27 14.43 0.25 -5.25
CA GLN A 27 13.75 0.64 -6.47
C GLN A 27 12.60 1.57 -6.08
N THR A 28 12.60 2.80 -6.61
CA THR A 28 11.56 3.82 -6.35
C THR A 28 10.50 3.77 -7.44
N ILE A 29 9.24 3.91 -7.05
CA ILE A 29 8.11 4.10 -7.96
C ILE A 29 7.95 5.60 -8.18
N ALA A 30 8.23 6.04 -9.41
CA ALA A 30 8.23 7.44 -9.79
C ALA A 30 6.92 7.85 -10.46
N LEU A 31 6.59 9.14 -10.35
CA LEU A 31 5.49 9.74 -11.09
C LEU A 31 5.71 9.56 -12.60
N LYS A 32 4.63 9.22 -13.32
CA LYS A 32 4.67 9.10 -14.78
C LYS A 32 4.66 10.46 -15.48
N GLU A 33 4.06 11.45 -14.84
CA GLU A 33 3.97 12.83 -15.33
C GLU A 33 4.66 13.76 -14.33
N ASP A 34 5.33 14.82 -14.82
CA ASP A 34 6.05 15.78 -13.98
C ASP A 34 5.12 16.51 -12.98
N ARG A 35 3.83 16.61 -13.31
CA ARG A 35 2.86 17.32 -12.48
C ARG A 35 2.26 16.36 -11.45
N PHE A 36 2.45 16.71 -10.18
CA PHE A 36 1.69 16.11 -9.10
C PHE A 36 0.27 16.69 -9.03
N ASN A 37 -0.72 15.87 -9.35
CA ASN A 37 -2.13 16.20 -9.32
C ASN A 37 -2.71 16.03 -7.90
N GLU A 38 -2.86 17.15 -7.21
CA GLU A 38 -3.52 17.24 -5.91
C GLU A 38 -4.44 18.46 -5.82
N VAL A 39 -5.49 18.33 -5.01
CA VAL A 39 -6.48 19.38 -4.79
C VAL A 39 -6.83 19.45 -3.31
N LEU A 40 -6.93 20.69 -2.82
CA LEU A 40 -7.60 21.00 -1.55
C LEU A 40 -8.86 21.79 -1.89
N ARG A 41 -10.02 21.23 -1.57
CA ARG A 41 -11.33 21.80 -1.87
C ARG A 41 -11.88 22.54 -0.65
N PRO A 42 -12.70 23.58 -0.85
CA PRO A 42 -13.42 24.24 0.23
C PRO A 42 -14.58 23.39 0.77
N ALA A 43 -15.04 22.41 -0.01
CA ALA A 43 -16.11 21.48 0.35
C ALA A 43 -15.82 20.09 -0.21
N ALA A 44 -16.27 19.07 0.51
CA ALA A 44 -16.05 17.68 0.16
C ALA A 44 -16.87 17.28 -1.07
N GLN A 45 -16.24 16.53 -1.98
CA GLN A 45 -16.94 15.89 -3.08
C GLN A 45 -17.18 14.43 -2.70
N ILE A 46 -18.45 14.01 -2.68
CA ILE A 46 -18.82 12.65 -2.29
C ILE A 46 -18.31 11.67 -3.36
N SER A 47 -17.30 10.87 -3.00
CA SER A 47 -16.83 9.79 -3.85
C SER A 47 -17.83 8.63 -3.78
N GLY A 48 -18.30 8.16 -4.93
CA GLY A 48 -19.14 6.95 -5.02
C GLY A 48 -18.37 5.64 -4.81
N ALA A 49 -17.05 5.69 -4.54
CA ALA A 49 -16.25 4.50 -4.31
C ALA A 49 -16.45 3.96 -2.89
N LEU A 50 -16.75 2.66 -2.79
CA LEU A 50 -16.90 1.98 -1.49
C LEU A 50 -15.59 1.96 -0.70
N VAL A 51 -14.48 1.56 -1.33
CA VAL A 51 -13.18 1.43 -0.67
C VAL A 51 -12.35 2.68 -0.96
N ALA A 52 -12.08 3.44 0.10
CA ALA A 52 -11.29 4.67 0.08
C ALA A 52 -9.79 4.40 0.28
N GLY A 53 -9.44 3.36 1.05
CA GLY A 53 -8.04 2.98 1.22
C GLY A 53 -7.85 1.54 1.68
N ILE A 54 -6.69 0.97 1.36
CA ILE A 54 -6.22 -0.33 1.86
C ILE A 54 -4.76 -0.16 2.24
N GLN A 55 -4.49 -0.08 3.53
CA GLN A 55 -3.17 0.36 3.99
C GLN A 55 -2.75 -0.21 5.34
N LYS A 56 -1.45 -0.24 5.54
CA LYS A 56 -0.79 -0.32 6.85
C LYS A 56 -0.39 1.10 7.25
N GLN A 57 -0.77 1.52 8.44
CA GLN A 57 -0.60 2.91 8.89
C GLN A 57 0.03 2.99 10.27
N ALA A 58 0.93 3.95 10.43
CA ALA A 58 1.42 4.42 11.71
C ALA A 58 1.38 5.95 11.78
N LEU A 59 1.58 6.50 12.98
CA LEU A 59 1.88 7.92 13.13
C LEU A 59 3.38 8.12 12.94
N SER A 60 3.78 9.10 12.13
CA SER A 60 5.18 9.45 11.92
C SER A 60 5.45 10.88 12.39
N PRO A 61 6.31 11.08 13.39
CA PRO A 61 6.76 12.42 13.77
C PRO A 61 7.80 13.00 12.79
N GLY A 62 8.36 12.18 11.89
CA GLY A 62 9.46 12.55 10.99
C GLY A 62 9.05 12.96 9.57
N GLY A 63 7.76 13.14 9.31
CA GLY A 63 7.22 13.42 7.97
C GLY A 63 6.44 12.25 7.38
N ILE A 64 5.95 12.44 6.14
CA ILE A 64 5.15 11.43 5.43
C ILE A 64 6.06 10.51 4.63
N SER A 65 5.91 9.21 4.82
CA SER A 65 6.47 8.16 3.98
C SER A 65 5.32 7.38 3.34
N LEU A 66 5.24 7.42 2.01
CA LEU A 66 4.32 6.61 1.23
C LEU A 66 5.10 5.49 0.55
N ARG A 67 4.69 4.25 0.79
CA ARG A 67 5.25 3.07 0.14
C ARG A 67 4.14 2.18 -0.42
N ALA A 68 4.49 1.33 -1.37
CA ALA A 68 3.56 0.41 -2.01
C ALA A 68 4.16 -0.99 -2.04
N HIS A 69 3.36 -2.01 -1.75
CA HIS A 69 3.71 -3.36 -2.17
C HIS A 69 3.35 -3.53 -3.64
N VAL A 70 4.29 -3.94 -4.48
CA VAL A 70 4.08 -4.13 -5.93
C VAL A 70 4.53 -5.54 -6.31
N PRO A 71 3.62 -6.40 -6.80
CA PRO A 71 4.00 -7.73 -7.31
C PRO A 71 4.94 -7.64 -8.53
N GLU A 72 5.86 -8.59 -8.66
CA GLU A 72 6.78 -8.69 -9.82
C GLU A 72 6.05 -8.61 -11.16
N LYS A 73 4.90 -9.29 -11.27
CA LYS A 73 4.07 -9.32 -12.49
C LYS A 73 3.50 -7.96 -12.92
N TRP A 74 3.68 -6.90 -12.14
CA TRP A 74 3.31 -5.52 -12.49
C TRP A 74 4.48 -4.72 -13.07
N ALA A 75 5.65 -5.34 -13.24
CA ALA A 75 6.82 -4.74 -13.88
C ALA A 75 6.50 -4.13 -15.24
N GLY A 76 7.01 -2.92 -15.48
CA GLY A 76 6.78 -2.16 -16.72
C GLY A 76 5.35 -1.61 -16.87
N GLY A 77 4.48 -1.84 -15.90
CA GLY A 77 3.11 -1.34 -15.88
C GLY A 77 2.97 0.02 -15.20
N ASP A 78 1.70 0.43 -15.06
CA ASP A 78 1.33 1.64 -14.34
C ASP A 78 0.59 1.31 -13.04
N LEU A 79 0.63 2.25 -12.09
CA LEU A 79 -0.17 2.24 -10.87
C LEU A 79 -0.93 3.55 -10.74
N CYS A 80 -2.21 3.47 -10.40
CA CYS A 80 -2.96 4.61 -9.94
C CYS A 80 -2.93 4.64 -8.42
N ILE A 81 -2.33 5.69 -7.86
CA ILE A 81 -2.30 5.91 -6.41
C ILE A 81 -3.17 7.11 -6.10
N ARG A 82 -4.18 6.87 -5.26
CA ARG A 82 -5.11 7.89 -4.76
C ARG A 82 -4.93 8.05 -3.25
N VAL A 83 -4.77 9.28 -2.80
CA VAL A 83 -4.71 9.67 -1.39
C VAL A 83 -5.86 10.62 -1.12
N LEU A 84 -6.63 10.36 -0.06
CA LEU A 84 -7.86 11.09 0.26
C LEU A 84 -7.93 11.34 1.76
N SER A 85 -8.22 12.57 2.19
CA SER A 85 -8.51 12.83 3.61
C SER A 85 -9.94 12.39 3.97
N ILE A 86 -10.15 12.03 5.23
CA ILE A 86 -11.44 11.55 5.75
C ILE A 86 -12.56 12.58 5.60
N ASP A 87 -12.24 13.86 5.72
CA ASP A 87 -13.15 14.98 5.50
C ASP A 87 -13.51 15.21 4.02
N GLY A 88 -12.77 14.59 3.09
CA GLY A 88 -12.91 14.74 1.64
C GLY A 88 -12.49 16.07 1.07
N LEU A 89 -11.73 16.86 1.84
CA LEU A 89 -11.24 18.15 1.39
C LEU A 89 -9.94 18.02 0.60
N TYR A 90 -9.05 17.09 0.98
CA TYR A 90 -7.81 16.82 0.27
C TYR A 90 -7.93 15.55 -0.58
N GLU A 91 -7.50 15.65 -1.84
CA GLU A 91 -7.33 14.50 -2.72
C GLU A 91 -6.08 14.65 -3.58
N ALA A 92 -5.31 13.58 -3.72
CA ALA A 92 -4.30 13.41 -4.77
C ALA A 92 -4.57 12.14 -5.55
N SER A 93 -4.38 12.18 -6.87
CA SER A 93 -4.61 11.04 -7.76
C SER A 93 -3.64 11.11 -8.93
N ASN A 94 -2.66 10.21 -8.94
CA ASN A 94 -1.54 10.25 -9.87
C ASN A 94 -1.21 8.86 -10.43
N THR A 95 -0.78 8.84 -11.69
CA THR A 95 -0.25 7.64 -12.33
C THR A 95 1.24 7.56 -12.08
N TYR A 96 1.70 6.38 -11.67
CA TYR A 96 3.10 6.07 -11.43
C TYR A 96 3.53 4.93 -12.35
N SER A 97 4.81 4.89 -12.70
CA SER A 97 5.37 3.82 -13.54
C SER A 97 6.18 2.85 -12.70
N VAL A 98 5.93 1.56 -12.92
CA VAL A 98 6.71 0.47 -12.33
C VAL A 98 7.88 0.16 -13.26
N PRO A 99 9.13 0.10 -12.77
CA PRO A 99 10.28 -0.28 -13.59
C PRO A 99 10.08 -1.63 -14.31
N SER A 100 10.58 -1.78 -15.53
CA SER A 100 10.49 -3.03 -16.29
C SER A 100 11.28 -4.20 -15.68
N GLY A 101 12.32 -3.90 -14.91
CA GLY A 101 13.11 -4.86 -14.14
C GLY A 101 12.68 -5.01 -12.68
N TRP A 102 11.41 -4.73 -12.37
CA TRP A 102 10.87 -4.80 -11.01
C TRP A 102 10.77 -6.26 -10.54
N SER A 103 11.42 -6.60 -9.43
CA SER A 103 11.48 -7.98 -8.90
C SER A 103 10.36 -8.32 -7.91
N GLY A 104 9.42 -7.40 -7.66
CA GLY A 104 8.45 -7.55 -6.59
C GLY A 104 8.94 -6.96 -5.26
N GLY A 105 8.00 -6.58 -4.39
CA GLY A 105 8.29 -6.18 -3.01
C GLY A 105 7.70 -4.83 -2.62
N ILE A 106 8.24 -4.22 -1.56
CA ILE A 106 7.82 -2.90 -1.07
C ILE A 106 8.75 -1.83 -1.67
N ALA A 107 8.16 -0.80 -2.28
CA ALA A 107 8.87 0.32 -2.89
C ALA A 107 8.49 1.64 -2.23
N ASP A 108 9.45 2.55 -2.14
CA ASP A 108 9.13 3.96 -1.89
C ASP A 108 8.39 4.56 -3.08
N VAL A 109 7.37 5.36 -2.80
CA VAL A 109 6.57 6.08 -3.78
C VAL A 109 6.81 7.57 -3.57
N GLU A 110 7.18 8.26 -4.65
CA GLU A 110 7.33 9.71 -4.61
C GLU A 110 5.98 10.38 -4.26
N PHE A 111 5.94 11.22 -3.23
CA PHE A 111 4.72 11.92 -2.81
C PHE A 111 5.00 13.41 -2.52
N PRO A 112 5.26 14.21 -3.57
CA PRO A 112 5.70 15.61 -3.43
C PRO A 112 4.51 16.55 -3.18
N SER A 113 3.64 16.21 -2.24
CA SER A 113 2.49 17.04 -1.87
C SER A 113 2.95 18.38 -1.27
N LYS A 114 2.27 19.47 -1.61
CA LYS A 114 2.44 20.78 -0.94
C LYS A 114 1.64 20.92 0.35
N TYR A 115 0.87 19.90 0.73
CA TYR A 115 -0.02 19.91 1.90
C TYR A 115 0.41 18.93 3.00
N LEU A 116 1.70 18.62 3.10
CA LEU A 116 2.24 17.66 4.07
C LEU A 116 1.85 18.02 5.52
N ASP A 117 1.97 19.29 5.91
CA ASP A 117 1.61 19.74 7.27
C ASP A 117 0.15 19.44 7.61
N ARG A 118 -0.76 19.66 6.66
CA ARG A 118 -2.17 19.32 6.84
C ARG A 118 -2.36 17.82 7.01
N LEU A 119 -1.70 17.03 6.18
CA LEU A 119 -1.82 15.57 6.19
C LEU A 119 -1.21 14.95 7.46
N LEU A 120 -0.14 15.53 7.99
CA LEU A 120 0.48 15.15 9.26
C LEU A 120 -0.38 15.51 10.48
N ALA A 121 -1.18 16.57 10.38
CA ALA A 121 -2.10 16.98 11.44
C ALA A 121 -3.38 16.11 11.51
N LEU A 122 -3.62 15.26 10.52
CA LEU A 122 -4.77 14.36 10.54
C LEU A 122 -4.57 13.23 11.57
N PRO A 123 -5.63 12.81 12.26
CA PRO A 123 -5.55 11.70 13.21
C PRO A 123 -5.24 10.37 12.51
N SER A 124 -5.00 9.32 13.31
CA SER A 124 -5.07 7.95 12.80
C SER A 124 -6.40 7.73 12.07
N ASP A 125 -6.36 6.98 10.96
CA ASP A 125 -7.49 6.81 10.04
C ASP A 125 -7.96 8.13 9.36
N GLY A 126 -7.22 9.22 9.46
CA GLY A 126 -7.58 10.50 8.81
C GLY A 126 -7.24 10.56 7.32
N VAL A 127 -6.43 9.62 6.83
CA VAL A 127 -5.99 9.53 5.43
C VAL A 127 -6.28 8.13 4.91
N GLY A 128 -6.85 8.02 3.71
CA GLY A 128 -6.97 6.77 2.99
C GLY A 128 -6.12 6.76 1.73
N VAL A 129 -5.33 5.70 1.56
CA VAL A 129 -4.53 5.45 0.38
C VAL A 129 -5.02 4.21 -0.35
N LYS A 130 -5.30 4.35 -1.66
CA LYS A 130 -5.69 3.24 -2.54
C LYS A 130 -4.74 3.15 -3.72
N ILE A 131 -4.23 1.95 -3.98
CA ILE A 131 -3.31 1.66 -5.08
C ILE A 131 -3.95 0.63 -5.99
N VAL A 132 -4.16 0.98 -7.25
CA VAL A 132 -4.78 0.13 -8.26
C VAL A 132 -3.82 -0.05 -9.43
N GLN A 133 -3.70 -1.26 -9.95
CA GLN A 133 -2.95 -1.54 -11.18
C GLN A 133 -3.59 -0.81 -12.38
N GLY A 134 -2.77 -0.14 -13.18
CA GLY A 134 -3.18 0.62 -14.37
C GLY A 134 -3.12 2.13 -14.16
N PRO A 135 -3.36 2.91 -15.23
CA PRO A 135 -3.35 4.38 -15.16
C PRO A 135 -4.57 4.90 -14.39
N CYS A 136 -4.49 6.11 -13.83
CA CYS A 136 -5.63 6.68 -13.08
C CYS A 136 -6.89 6.98 -13.92
N THR A 137 -6.76 6.99 -15.25
CA THR A 137 -7.90 7.05 -16.17
C THR A 137 -8.68 5.73 -16.25
N GLN A 138 -8.14 4.63 -15.72
CA GLN A 138 -8.74 3.30 -15.70
C GLN A 138 -8.72 2.71 -14.28
N GLN A 139 -9.83 2.81 -13.55
CA GLN A 139 -9.92 2.38 -12.15
C GLN A 139 -10.47 0.96 -11.95
N THR A 140 -10.21 0.04 -12.90
CA THR A 140 -10.77 -1.33 -12.92
C THR A 140 -9.74 -2.43 -12.64
N GLY A 141 -8.49 -2.07 -12.29
CA GLY A 141 -7.42 -3.02 -12.02
C GLY A 141 -7.47 -3.68 -10.64
N GLN A 142 -6.49 -4.55 -10.39
CA GLN A 142 -6.28 -5.20 -9.10
C GLN A 142 -5.72 -4.21 -8.09
N THR A 143 -6.06 -4.36 -6.81
CA THR A 143 -5.59 -3.46 -5.72
C THR A 143 -4.43 -4.10 -4.97
N THR A 144 -3.57 -3.29 -4.35
CA THR A 144 -2.52 -3.76 -3.45
C THR A 144 -2.42 -2.92 -2.17
N VAL A 145 -1.56 -3.33 -1.24
CA VAL A 145 -1.38 -2.69 0.07
C VAL A 145 -0.50 -1.45 -0.07
N ALA A 146 -1.01 -0.33 0.45
CA ALA A 146 -0.23 0.87 0.69
C ALA A 146 0.37 0.86 2.10
N PHE A 147 1.46 1.59 2.29
CA PHE A 147 2.02 1.89 3.61
C PHE A 147 2.03 3.40 3.77
N TRP A 148 1.19 3.90 4.66
CA TRP A 148 1.14 5.31 5.02
C TRP A 148 1.83 5.49 6.37
N ASN A 149 3.12 5.83 6.35
CA ASN A 149 4.01 5.84 7.50
C ASN A 149 4.16 4.48 8.24
N GLY A 150 3.40 3.46 7.86
CA GLY A 150 3.41 2.14 8.49
C GLY A 150 4.51 1.24 7.95
N ALA A 151 4.68 0.09 8.59
CA ALA A 151 5.61 -0.97 8.28
C ALA A 151 4.89 -2.32 8.06
N ALA A 152 5.62 -3.34 7.59
CA ALA A 152 5.06 -4.67 7.32
C ALA A 152 4.38 -5.33 8.54
N GLY A 153 4.83 -5.02 9.76
CA GLY A 153 4.23 -5.55 10.99
C GLY A 153 2.93 -4.85 11.42
N ASP A 154 2.56 -3.73 10.80
CA ASP A 154 1.36 -2.99 11.21
C ASP A 154 0.07 -3.66 10.71
N PRO A 155 -1.05 -3.47 11.43
CA PRO A 155 -2.34 -4.03 11.01
C PRO A 155 -2.78 -3.53 9.63
N LEU A 156 -3.26 -4.46 8.80
CA LEU A 156 -3.86 -4.13 7.51
C LEU A 156 -5.28 -3.58 7.73
N THR A 157 -5.45 -2.31 7.43
CA THR A 157 -6.71 -1.58 7.60
C THR A 157 -7.31 -1.23 6.25
N ILE A 158 -8.60 -1.49 6.10
CA ILE A 158 -9.40 -1.09 4.95
C ILE A 158 -10.32 0.04 5.39
N LEU A 159 -10.25 1.16 4.70
CA LEU A 159 -11.10 2.33 4.93
C LEU A 159 -12.24 2.34 3.92
N VAL A 160 -13.46 2.40 4.43
CA VAL A 160 -14.69 2.18 3.68
C VAL A 160 -15.61 3.38 3.85
N ASN A 161 -16.15 3.86 2.73
CA ASN A 161 -17.34 4.71 2.71
C ASN A 161 -18.57 3.82 2.84
N SER A 162 -19.12 3.67 4.05
CA SER A 162 -20.28 2.83 4.25
C SER A 162 -21.55 3.37 3.58
N PHE A 163 -21.53 4.65 3.19
CA PHE A 163 -22.73 5.41 2.82
C PHE A 163 -23.77 5.38 3.94
N ARG A 164 -23.31 5.57 5.19
CA ARG A 164 -24.12 5.51 6.41
C ARG A 164 -24.89 4.19 6.56
N ALA A 165 -24.24 3.08 6.26
CA ALA A 165 -24.82 1.76 6.52
C ALA A 165 -24.96 1.52 8.04
N ASP A 166 -25.96 0.73 8.43
CA ASP A 166 -26.16 0.29 9.82
C ASP A 166 -25.00 -0.59 10.30
N ALA A 167 -24.42 -1.37 9.37
CA ALA A 167 -23.27 -2.22 9.61
C ALA A 167 -22.55 -2.52 8.29
N VAL A 168 -21.23 -2.74 8.40
CA VAL A 168 -20.38 -3.22 7.31
C VAL A 168 -19.63 -4.46 7.76
N PHE A 169 -19.58 -5.45 6.88
CA PHE A 169 -18.84 -6.69 7.05
C PHE A 169 -17.95 -6.92 5.83
N VAL A 170 -16.77 -7.49 6.04
CA VAL A 170 -15.88 -7.94 4.96
C VAL A 170 -15.58 -9.42 5.12
N TYR A 171 -15.82 -10.19 4.06
CA TYR A 171 -15.32 -11.55 3.94
C TYR A 171 -13.92 -11.51 3.31
N VAL A 172 -13.01 -12.31 3.86
CA VAL A 172 -11.59 -12.35 3.48
C VAL A 172 -11.30 -13.75 2.95
N GLY A 173 -11.29 -13.91 1.63
CA GLY A 173 -11.20 -15.22 0.99
C GLY A 173 -12.52 -15.99 1.03
N ALA A 174 -12.46 -17.28 0.69
CA ALA A 174 -13.64 -18.15 0.60
C ALA A 174 -14.04 -18.79 1.93
N GLU A 175 -13.14 -18.79 2.93
CA GLU A 175 -13.30 -19.53 4.18
C GLU A 175 -13.16 -18.57 5.37
N GLY A 176 -14.05 -18.75 6.36
CA GLY A 176 -13.97 -18.03 7.64
C GLY A 176 -15.16 -17.09 7.91
N PRO A 177 -15.32 -16.66 9.17
CA PRO A 177 -16.36 -15.70 9.54
C PRO A 177 -16.05 -14.32 8.95
N PRO A 178 -17.09 -13.52 8.63
CA PRO A 178 -16.87 -12.15 8.20
C PRO A 178 -16.27 -11.31 9.33
N VAL A 179 -15.39 -10.38 8.96
CA VAL A 179 -14.89 -9.34 9.86
C VAL A 179 -15.91 -8.22 9.92
N LYS A 180 -16.42 -7.92 11.10
CA LYS A 180 -17.26 -6.73 11.33
C LYS A 180 -16.35 -5.50 11.34
N CYS A 181 -16.72 -4.49 10.58
CA CYS A 181 -16.00 -3.22 10.54
C CYS A 181 -16.53 -2.26 11.62
N ASP A 182 -15.64 -1.39 12.10
CA ASP A 182 -15.95 -0.39 13.11
C ASP A 182 -16.20 0.97 12.49
N GLU A 183 -17.13 1.72 13.08
CA GLU A 183 -17.33 3.13 12.77
C GLU A 183 -16.12 3.95 13.25
N ILE A 184 -15.58 4.80 12.37
CA ILE A 184 -14.52 5.75 12.72
C ILE A 184 -15.15 6.91 13.47
N ARG A 185 -14.71 7.24 14.69
CA ARG A 185 -15.31 8.31 15.51
C ARG A 185 -14.54 9.63 15.36
N LEU A 186 -14.72 10.29 14.22
CA LEU A 186 -14.17 11.61 13.91
C LEU A 186 -15.29 12.56 13.48
N GLU A 187 -15.13 13.87 13.66
CA GLU A 187 -16.20 14.86 13.44
C GLU A 187 -16.61 14.97 11.96
N SER A 188 -15.65 14.88 11.04
CA SER A 188 -15.89 14.97 9.58
C SER A 188 -15.49 13.67 8.89
N ARG A 189 -16.47 13.00 8.27
CA ARG A 189 -16.37 11.63 7.71
C ARG A 189 -17.03 11.51 6.34
N THR A 190 -16.78 12.48 5.49
CA THR A 190 -17.47 12.58 4.20
C THR A 190 -16.92 11.58 3.16
N SER A 191 -15.62 11.34 3.18
CA SER A 191 -14.95 10.45 2.22
C SER A 191 -15.06 8.98 2.59
N PHE A 192 -14.96 8.70 3.88
CA PHE A 192 -15.12 7.37 4.46
C PHE A 192 -15.44 7.50 5.94
N ASP A 193 -16.09 6.49 6.49
CA ASP A 193 -16.67 6.53 7.84
C ASP A 193 -16.46 5.23 8.64
N THR A 194 -15.88 4.22 8.00
CA THR A 194 -15.78 2.85 8.54
C THR A 194 -14.38 2.31 8.30
N ARG A 195 -13.86 1.54 9.27
CA ARG A 195 -12.57 0.83 9.16
C ARG A 195 -12.76 -0.66 9.41
N CYS A 196 -12.12 -1.48 8.60
CA CYS A 196 -12.05 -2.93 8.79
C CYS A 196 -10.59 -3.32 8.99
N VAL A 197 -10.24 -3.85 10.16
CA VAL A 197 -8.91 -4.41 10.40
C VAL A 197 -8.96 -5.90 10.06
N ILE A 198 -8.19 -6.33 9.08
CA ILE A 198 -8.20 -7.72 8.61
C ILE A 198 -6.88 -8.43 8.88
N ALA A 199 -6.95 -9.73 9.12
CA ALA A 199 -5.81 -10.63 9.13
C ALA A 199 -5.84 -11.43 7.82
N PRO A 200 -5.03 -11.07 6.81
CA PRO A 200 -5.01 -11.82 5.56
C PRO A 200 -4.48 -13.24 5.78
N PRO A 201 -4.92 -14.23 4.99
CA PRO A 201 -4.44 -15.60 5.10
C PRO A 201 -2.95 -15.68 4.80
N ALA A 202 -2.20 -16.40 5.63
CA ALA A 202 -0.76 -16.55 5.47
C ALA A 202 -0.41 -17.30 4.17
N GLY A 203 0.64 -16.85 3.49
CA GLY A 203 1.21 -17.52 2.31
C GLY A 203 0.43 -17.35 1.00
N ALA A 204 -0.73 -16.68 1.01
CA ALA A 204 -1.47 -16.38 -0.21
C ALA A 204 -0.92 -15.09 -0.86
N PRO A 205 -0.60 -15.06 -2.17
CA PRO A 205 -0.13 -13.84 -2.84
C PRO A 205 -1.22 -12.77 -3.00
N PHE A 206 -2.48 -13.21 -2.96
CA PHE A 206 -3.65 -12.34 -3.03
C PHE A 206 -4.83 -12.96 -2.28
N VAL A 207 -5.81 -12.12 -1.96
CA VAL A 207 -7.08 -12.53 -1.37
C VAL A 207 -8.22 -11.76 -2.03
N ASP A 208 -9.35 -12.44 -2.20
CA ASP A 208 -10.59 -11.79 -2.64
C ASP A 208 -11.33 -11.26 -1.40
N LEU A 209 -11.72 -9.99 -1.46
CA LEU A 209 -12.48 -9.33 -0.41
C LEU A 209 -13.91 -9.08 -0.90
N GLU A 210 -14.89 -9.40 -0.07
CA GLU A 210 -16.30 -9.14 -0.37
C GLU A 210 -16.95 -8.33 0.76
N PHE A 211 -17.42 -7.13 0.42
CA PHE A 211 -18.00 -6.19 1.36
C PHE A 211 -19.53 -6.27 1.33
N PHE A 212 -20.12 -6.49 2.49
CA PHE A 212 -21.56 -6.44 2.71
C PHE A 212 -21.90 -5.23 3.56
N ARG A 213 -22.87 -4.45 3.09
CA ARG A 213 -23.42 -3.31 3.81
C ARG A 213 -24.88 -3.57 4.14
N TYR A 214 -25.27 -3.31 5.37
CA TYR A 214 -26.67 -3.39 5.79
C TYR A 214 -27.26 -1.99 5.88
N GLN A 215 -28.35 -1.73 5.17
CA GLN A 215 -29.08 -0.47 5.19
C GLN A 215 -30.53 -0.75 5.57
N ASN A 216 -31.01 -0.10 6.63
CA ASN A 216 -32.33 -0.38 7.21
C ASN A 216 -32.53 -1.89 7.49
N ARG A 217 -31.50 -2.55 8.02
CA ARG A 217 -31.43 -4.00 8.29
C ARG A 217 -31.56 -4.90 7.05
N LYS A 218 -31.39 -4.37 5.83
CA LYS A 218 -31.38 -5.15 4.58
C LYS A 218 -29.99 -5.12 3.94
N PRO A 219 -29.50 -6.25 3.39
CA PRO A 219 -28.22 -6.27 2.70
C PRO A 219 -28.33 -5.50 1.37
N ALA A 220 -27.38 -4.59 1.12
CA ALA A 220 -27.11 -4.04 -0.20
C ALA A 220 -26.32 -5.06 -1.05
N PRO A 221 -26.31 -4.92 -2.40
CA PRO A 221 -25.47 -5.77 -3.24
C PRO A 221 -24.00 -5.74 -2.78
N PRO A 222 -23.34 -6.91 -2.71
CA PRO A 222 -21.95 -6.97 -2.28
C PRO A 222 -21.05 -6.29 -3.29
N THR A 223 -19.92 -5.80 -2.81
CA THR A 223 -18.85 -5.26 -3.65
C THR A 223 -17.61 -6.11 -3.44
N SER A 224 -17.03 -6.59 -4.53
CA SER A 224 -15.84 -7.44 -4.48
C SER A 224 -14.61 -6.73 -5.02
N LEU A 225 -13.45 -7.03 -4.46
CA LEU A 225 -12.17 -6.65 -5.03
C LEU A 225 -11.10 -7.71 -4.74
N ARG A 226 -10.09 -7.78 -5.61
CA ARG A 226 -8.90 -8.61 -5.38
C ARG A 226 -7.76 -7.76 -4.84
N LEU A 227 -7.21 -8.18 -3.70
CA LEU A 227 -6.10 -7.54 -3.01
C LEU A 227 -4.82 -8.37 -3.13
N TRP A 228 -3.75 -7.79 -3.67
CA TRP A 228 -2.39 -8.32 -3.56
C TRP A 228 -1.80 -8.02 -2.20
N LEU A 229 -1.33 -9.06 -1.52
CA LEU A 229 -0.83 -9.02 -0.16
C LEU A 229 0.68 -8.82 -0.13
N ASP A 230 1.15 -8.06 0.86
CA ASP A 230 2.56 -7.99 1.21
C ASP A 230 2.91 -9.23 2.06
N ASN A 231 3.27 -10.32 1.39
CA ASN A 231 3.79 -11.49 2.09
C ASN A 231 5.18 -11.11 2.62
N GLY A 232 5.21 -10.63 3.86
CA GLY A 232 6.42 -10.22 4.58
C GLY A 232 7.52 -11.27 4.55
#